data_AF-A0A356X8E9-F1
#
_entry.id   AF-A0A356X8E9-F1
#
_cell.length_a   1.000
_cell.length_b   1.000
_cell.length_c   1.000
_cell.angle_alpha   90.00
_cell.angle_beta   90.00
_cell.angle_gamma   90.00
#
_symmetry.space_group_name_H-M   'P 1'
#
loop_
_entity.id
_entity.type
_entity.pdbx_description
1 polymer ?
#
loop_
_entity_poly.entity_id
_entity_poly.type
_entity_poly.pdbx_seq_one_letter_code
_entity_poly.pdbx_strand_id
1 'polypeptide(L)'
;DLILIETVFDTLNAKAAIEAVRLVGEDIPIMISGTIVDMSGRTLSGQTVEAFWNSVKHARPISIGLNCALGAKQMDPFLRRLADVSGCAISAHPNAGLPNELGEYDQSPSDMAFYIKNWAKSGVV
;
A
#
# COMPACT_ATOMS: atom_id res chain seq x y z
N ASP A 1 -10.24 13.21 -10.39
CA ASP A 1 -10.62 12.43 -9.20
C ASP A 1 -10.43 10.94 -9.45
N LEU A 2 -10.35 10.14 -8.38
CA LEU A 2 -10.08 8.70 -8.40
C LEU A 2 -10.72 8.02 -7.17
N ILE A 3 -10.77 6.69 -7.17
CA ILE A 3 -11.13 5.90 -5.99
C ILE A 3 -9.90 5.15 -5.47
N LEU A 4 -9.61 5.30 -4.18
CA LEU A 4 -8.58 4.55 -3.48
C LEU A 4 -9.23 3.42 -2.67
N ILE A 5 -8.94 2.18 -3.04
CA ILE A 5 -9.28 0.98 -2.27
C ILE A 5 -8.09 0.69 -1.35
N GLU A 6 -8.14 1.16 -0.10
CA GLU A 6 -7.03 1.05 0.83
C GLU A 6 -7.29 0.13 2.03
N THR A 7 -6.23 -0.10 2.80
CA THR A 7 -6.22 -0.98 3.97
C THR A 7 -6.68 -2.39 3.61
N VAL A 8 -6.27 -2.86 2.43
CA VAL A 8 -6.64 -4.18 1.96
C VAL A 8 -5.79 -5.23 2.68
N PHE A 9 -6.45 -5.97 3.55
CA PHE A 9 -5.88 -7.16 4.19
C PHE A 9 -6.48 -8.47 3.66
N ASP A 10 -7.66 -8.41 3.03
CA ASP A 10 -8.30 -9.51 2.31
C ASP A 10 -8.56 -9.15 0.84
N THR A 11 -8.05 -10.00 -0.05
CA THR A 11 -8.06 -9.75 -1.50
C THR A 11 -9.42 -10.02 -2.14
N LEU A 12 -10.25 -10.89 -1.56
CA LEU A 12 -11.60 -11.12 -2.07
C LEU A 12 -12.46 -9.86 -1.89
N ASN A 13 -12.32 -9.20 -0.74
CA ASN A 13 -12.97 -7.92 -0.44
C ASN A 13 -12.50 -6.83 -1.41
N ALA A 14 -11.20 -6.76 -1.69
CA ALA A 14 -10.68 -5.81 -2.68
C ALA A 14 -11.21 -6.06 -4.10
N LYS A 15 -11.32 -7.32 -4.53
CA LYS A 15 -11.92 -7.66 -5.83
C LYS A 15 -13.39 -7.27 -5.90
N ALA A 16 -14.15 -7.48 -4.83
CA ALA A 16 -15.54 -7.03 -4.76
C ALA A 16 -15.63 -5.50 -4.88
N ALA A 17 -14.74 -4.76 -4.22
CA ALA A 17 -14.67 -3.30 -4.33
C ALA A 17 -14.28 -2.83 -5.75
N ILE A 18 -13.31 -3.48 -6.40
CA ILE A 18 -12.93 -3.19 -7.79
C ILE A 18 -14.13 -3.33 -8.73
N GLU A 19 -14.88 -4.44 -8.63
CA GLU A 19 -16.07 -4.65 -9.46
C GLU A 19 -17.18 -3.66 -9.13
N ALA A 20 -17.38 -3.31 -7.85
CA ALA A 20 -18.33 -2.27 -7.45
C ALA A 20 -18.00 -0.91 -8.07
N VAL A 21 -16.72 -0.52 -8.12
CA VAL A 21 -16.30 0.73 -8.79
C VAL A 21 -16.63 0.69 -10.28
N ARG A 22 -16.34 -0.43 -10.96
CA ARG A 22 -16.62 -0.58 -12.39
C ARG A 22 -18.10 -0.47 -12.72
N LEU A 23 -18.98 -0.98 -11.86
CA LEU A 23 -20.43 -0.86 -12.02
C LEU A 23 -20.92 0.60 -11.91
N VAL A 24 -20.22 1.45 -11.17
CA VAL A 24 -20.54 2.88 -11.06
C VAL A 24 -19.96 3.67 -12.25
N GLY A 25 -18.80 3.25 -12.77
CA GLY A 25 -18.23 3.77 -14.00
C GLY A 25 -16.91 3.09 -14.36
N GLU A 26 -16.81 2.57 -15.58
CA GLU A 26 -15.63 1.82 -16.05
C GLU A 26 -14.35 2.67 -16.17
N ASP A 27 -14.51 3.98 -16.40
CA ASP A 27 -13.39 4.92 -16.61
C ASP A 27 -12.88 5.57 -15.31
N ILE A 28 -13.45 5.26 -14.15
CA ILE A 28 -13.02 5.84 -12.87
C ILE A 28 -11.61 5.29 -12.54
N PRO A 29 -10.57 6.13 -12.41
CA PRO A 29 -9.24 5.66 -12.07
C PRO A 29 -9.22 5.05 -10.66
N ILE A 30 -8.56 3.90 -10.51
CA ILE A 30 -8.46 3.19 -9.23
C ILE A 30 -7.01 3.19 -8.75
N MET A 31 -6.82 3.56 -7.48
CA MET A 31 -5.63 3.24 -6.71
C MET A 31 -5.96 2.07 -5.77
N ILE A 32 -5.00 1.17 -5.55
CA ILE A 32 -5.18 0.04 -4.63
C ILE A 32 -4.04 0.07 -3.62
N SER A 33 -4.35 -0.08 -2.33
CA SER A 33 -3.35 -0.11 -1.27
C SER A 33 -3.58 -1.29 -0.32
N GLY A 34 -2.56 -2.14 -0.18
CA GLY A 34 -2.56 -3.27 0.74
C GLY A 34 -1.98 -2.89 2.10
N THR A 35 -2.29 -3.68 3.13
CA THR A 35 -1.67 -3.56 4.44
C THR A 35 -0.91 -4.82 4.77
N ILE A 36 0.41 -4.68 4.88
CA ILE A 36 1.29 -5.69 5.45
C ILE A 36 1.30 -5.50 6.96
N VAL A 37 0.91 -6.53 7.71
CA VAL A 37 0.58 -6.37 9.14
C VAL A 37 1.81 -6.32 10.04
N ASP A 38 2.94 -6.89 9.60
CA ASP A 38 4.19 -6.94 10.34
C ASP A 38 5.40 -7.24 9.43
N MET A 39 6.57 -7.47 10.03
CA MET A 39 7.81 -7.77 9.31
C MET A 39 7.84 -9.17 8.64
N SER A 40 6.79 -10.00 8.80
CA SER A 40 6.66 -11.24 8.01
C SER A 40 6.44 -10.96 6.52
N GLY A 41 6.04 -9.73 6.18
CA GLY A 41 5.82 -9.31 4.79
C GLY A 41 4.52 -9.82 4.21
N ARG A 42 3.52 -10.11 5.05
CA ARG A 42 2.23 -10.65 4.64
C ARG A 42 1.05 -9.75 5.02
N THR A 43 0.00 -9.79 4.21
CA THR A 43 -1.33 -9.30 4.59
C THR A 43 -1.93 -10.19 5.69
N LEU A 44 -3.03 -9.77 6.32
CA LEU A 44 -3.74 -10.60 7.31
C LEU A 44 -4.24 -11.93 6.71
N SER A 45 -4.59 -11.94 5.42
CA SER A 45 -4.94 -13.16 4.67
C SER A 45 -3.72 -14.01 4.25
N GLY A 46 -2.50 -13.61 4.64
CA GLY A 46 -1.27 -14.38 4.43
C GLY A 46 -0.57 -14.16 3.09
N GLN A 47 -0.99 -13.18 2.28
CA GLN A 47 -0.37 -12.93 0.97
C GLN A 47 0.89 -12.09 1.08
N THR A 48 1.93 -12.45 0.33
CA THR A 48 3.08 -11.56 0.10
C THR A 48 2.67 -10.39 -0.81
N VAL A 49 3.50 -9.35 -0.92
CA VAL A 49 3.25 -8.21 -1.81
C VAL A 49 3.10 -8.63 -3.29
N GLU A 50 3.86 -9.63 -3.75
CA GLU A 50 3.77 -10.16 -5.11
C GLU A 50 2.48 -10.95 -5.33
N ALA A 51 2.06 -11.74 -4.33
CA ALA A 51 0.80 -12.47 -4.37
C ALA A 51 -0.40 -11.50 -4.36
N PHE A 52 -0.32 -10.44 -3.56
CA PHE A 52 -1.31 -9.38 -3.54
C PHE A 52 -1.40 -8.69 -4.91
N TRP A 53 -0.28 -8.19 -5.45
CA TRP A 53 -0.24 -7.56 -6.77
C TRP A 53 -0.82 -8.48 -7.86
N ASN A 54 -0.38 -9.73 -7.94
CA ASN A 54 -0.90 -10.68 -8.92
C ASN A 54 -2.41 -10.89 -8.81
N SER A 55 -2.95 -10.77 -7.60
CA SER A 55 -4.38 -10.94 -7.36
C SER A 55 -5.21 -9.74 -7.82
N VAL A 56 -4.66 -8.53 -7.83
CA VAL A 56 -5.41 -7.29 -8.12
C VAL A 56 -5.02 -6.60 -9.42
N LYS A 57 -3.91 -6.98 -10.09
CA LYS A 57 -3.42 -6.33 -11.32
C LYS A 57 -4.41 -6.30 -12.49
N HIS A 58 -5.37 -7.22 -12.52
CA HIS A 58 -6.46 -7.24 -13.50
C HIS A 58 -7.38 -6.00 -13.42
N ALA A 59 -7.32 -5.26 -12.31
CA ALA A 59 -7.99 -3.98 -12.14
C ALA A 59 -7.35 -2.86 -13.01
N ARG A 60 -6.11 -3.05 -13.48
CA ARG A 60 -5.30 -2.03 -14.17
C ARG A 60 -5.25 -0.71 -13.37
N PRO A 61 -4.88 -0.74 -12.08
CA PRO A 61 -4.90 0.46 -11.25
C PRO A 61 -3.80 1.44 -11.70
N ILE A 62 -4.06 2.73 -11.50
CA ILE A 62 -3.06 3.77 -11.79
C ILE A 62 -1.89 3.72 -10.81
N SER A 63 -2.14 3.24 -9.57
CA SER A 63 -1.10 2.90 -8.61
C SER A 63 -1.45 1.68 -7.76
N ILE A 64 -0.40 1.00 -7.30
CA ILE A 64 -0.47 -0.02 -6.25
C ILE A 64 0.41 0.42 -5.09
N GLY A 65 -0.04 0.25 -3.85
CA GLY A 65 0.66 0.78 -2.70
C GLY A 65 0.53 -0.03 -1.43
N LEU A 66 1.18 0.50 -0.40
CA LEU A 66 1.04 0.03 0.97
C LEU A 66 0.61 1.18 1.89
N ASN A 67 -0.30 0.89 2.81
CA ASN A 67 -0.74 1.84 3.82
C ASN A 67 -0.94 1.16 5.19
N CYS A 68 -0.87 1.97 6.24
CA CYS A 68 -1.11 1.56 7.63
C CYS A 68 -0.12 0.50 8.12
N ALA A 69 -0.37 0.01 9.35
CA ALA A 69 0.34 -1.00 10.14
C ALA A 69 1.83 -0.72 10.42
N LEU A 70 2.61 -0.46 9.38
CA LEU A 70 4.05 -0.25 9.45
C LEU A 70 4.40 1.24 9.37
N GLY A 71 5.45 1.60 10.12
CA GLY A 71 6.15 2.86 9.92
C GLY A 71 6.95 2.88 8.62
N ALA A 72 7.37 4.07 8.19
CA ALA A 72 8.08 4.23 6.91
C ALA A 72 9.34 3.36 6.80
N LYS A 73 10.12 3.27 7.88
CA LYS A 73 11.33 2.42 7.93
C LYS A 73 11.02 0.95 7.66
N GLN A 74 10.00 0.41 8.32
CA GLN A 74 9.59 -0.98 8.20
C GLN A 74 8.94 -1.28 6.84
N MET A 75 8.26 -0.29 6.25
CA MET A 75 7.55 -0.41 4.99
C MET A 75 8.49 -0.41 3.76
N ASP A 76 9.65 0.29 3.81
CA ASP A 76 10.61 0.42 2.70
C ASP A 76 10.93 -0.88 1.94
N PRO A 77 11.33 -2.00 2.58
CA PRO A 77 11.66 -3.24 1.85
C PRO A 77 10.47 -3.81 1.06
N PHE A 78 9.25 -3.64 1.57
CA PHE A 78 8.03 -4.14 0.92
C PHE A 78 7.59 -3.25 -0.23
N LEU A 79 7.76 -1.92 -0.11
CA LEU A 79 7.54 -0.99 -1.21
C LEU A 79 8.50 -1.23 -2.37
N ARG A 80 9.79 -1.45 -2.09
CA ARG A 80 10.79 -1.75 -3.14
C ARG A 80 10.44 -3.02 -3.89
N ARG A 81 10.12 -4.08 -3.16
CA ARG A 81 9.70 -5.35 -3.76
C ARG A 81 8.41 -5.22 -4.57
N LEU A 82 7.46 -4.43 -4.10
CA LEU A 82 6.24 -4.14 -4.85
C LEU A 82 6.56 -3.33 -6.13
N ALA A 83 7.44 -2.33 -6.04
CA ALA A 83 7.94 -1.56 -7.18
C ALA A 83 8.58 -2.45 -8.24
N ASP A 84 9.43 -3.40 -7.83
CA ASP A 84 10.12 -4.32 -8.73
C ASP A 84 9.17 -5.21 -9.55
N VAL A 85 7.99 -5.54 -9.02
CA VAL A 85 7.04 -6.48 -9.67
C VAL A 85 5.81 -5.79 -10.27
N SER A 86 5.54 -4.56 -9.86
CA SER A 86 4.38 -3.79 -10.33
C SER A 86 4.61 -3.24 -11.74
N GLY A 87 3.53 -3.09 -12.50
CA GLY A 87 3.54 -2.45 -13.82
C GLY A 87 2.94 -1.05 -13.84
N CYS A 88 2.72 -0.44 -12.67
CA CYS A 88 2.08 0.86 -12.50
C CYS A 88 2.80 1.69 -11.42
N ALA A 89 2.31 2.90 -11.14
CA ALA A 89 2.93 3.75 -10.13
C ALA A 89 2.84 3.11 -8.74
N ILE A 90 3.78 3.46 -7.86
CA ILE A 90 3.73 3.03 -6.46
C ILE A 90 3.24 4.17 -5.58
N SER A 91 2.43 3.84 -4.59
CA SER A 91 1.98 4.79 -3.56
C SER A 91 2.28 4.26 -2.16
N ALA A 92 2.52 5.16 -1.21
CA ALA A 92 2.84 4.79 0.17
C ALA A 92 2.18 5.74 1.17
N HIS A 93 1.50 5.16 2.17
CA HIS A 93 0.89 5.89 3.29
C HIS A 93 1.25 5.20 4.62
N PRO A 94 2.52 5.28 5.05
CA PRO A 94 2.98 4.64 6.28
C PRO A 94 2.38 5.30 7.54
N ASN A 95 2.31 4.52 8.63
CA ASN A 95 2.04 5.09 9.95
C ASN A 95 3.23 5.93 10.43
N ALA A 96 2.99 6.83 11.39
CA ALA A 96 4.02 7.59 12.09
C ALA A 96 4.82 6.70 13.07
N GLY A 97 5.45 5.64 12.56
CA GLY A 97 6.07 4.59 13.34
C GLY A 97 5.09 3.48 13.73
N LEU A 98 5.54 2.58 14.61
CA LEU A 98 4.66 1.64 15.28
C LEU A 98 4.07 2.32 16.53
N PRO A 99 2.84 1.97 16.94
CA PRO A 99 2.29 2.49 18.18
C PRO A 99 3.14 2.03 19.38
N ASN A 100 3.34 2.92 20.34
CA ASN A 100 3.99 2.58 21.62
C ASN A 100 3.01 1.86 22.57
N GLU A 101 3.45 1.52 23.78
CA GLU A 101 2.63 0.80 24.78
C GLU A 101 1.38 1.58 25.21
N LEU A 102 1.34 2.89 25.00
CA LEU A 102 0.21 3.77 25.26
C LEU A 102 -0.70 3.96 24.02
N GLY A 103 -0.35 3.36 22.88
CA GLY A 103 -1.07 3.51 21.61
C GLY A 103 -0.73 4.78 20.83
N GLU A 104 0.29 5.53 21.25
CA GLU A 104 0.72 6.77 20.61
C GLU A 104 1.77 6.52 19.52
N TYR A 105 1.95 7.49 18.63
CA TYR A 105 2.88 7.42 17.51
C TYR A 105 4.00 8.44 17.70
N ASP A 106 5.20 7.96 18.01
CA ASP A 106 6.33 8.80 18.39
C ASP A 106 7.17 9.32 17.20
N GLN A 107 6.91 8.86 15.97
CA GLN A 107 7.68 9.32 14.82
C GLN A 107 7.38 10.78 14.50
N SER A 108 8.44 11.60 14.43
CA SER A 108 8.29 13.01 14.11
C SER A 108 7.97 13.24 12.62
N PRO A 109 7.35 14.38 12.25
CA PRO A 109 7.20 14.78 10.86
C PRO A 109 8.52 14.83 10.08
N SER A 110 9.62 15.23 10.72
CA SER A 110 10.95 15.25 10.11
C SER A 110 11.47 13.85 9.76
N ASP A 111 11.24 12.87 10.65
CA ASP A 111 11.64 11.49 10.39
C ASP A 111 10.81 10.90 9.24
N MET A 112 9.50 11.14 9.24
CA MET A 112 8.63 10.73 8.13
C MET A 112 9.09 11.34 6.80
N ALA A 113 9.33 12.65 6.78
CA ALA A 113 9.78 13.38 5.60
C ALA A 113 11.12 12.86 5.07
N PHE A 114 12.04 12.44 5.95
CA PHE A 114 13.30 11.81 5.54
C PHE A 114 13.08 10.56 4.68
N TYR A 115 12.21 9.64 5.11
CA TYR A 115 11.93 8.41 4.35
C TYR A 115 11.20 8.70 3.04
N ILE A 116 10.14 9.51 3.07
CA ILE A 116 9.37 9.89 1.87
C ILE A 116 10.29 10.53 0.82
N LYS A 117 11.16 11.46 1.24
CA LYS A 117 12.12 12.12 0.34
C LYS A 117 13.08 11.12 -0.30
N ASN A 118 13.52 10.10 0.44
CA ASN A 118 14.43 9.09 -0.08
C ASN A 118 13.72 8.17 -1.09
N TRP A 119 12.47 7.78 -0.83
CA TRP A 119 11.67 7.01 -1.79
C TRP A 119 11.49 7.76 -3.10
N ALA A 120 11.05 9.02 -3.03
CA ALA A 120 10.85 9.88 -4.21
C ALA A 120 12.15 10.07 -5.00
N LYS A 121 13.28 10.30 -4.32
CA LYS A 121 14.59 10.42 -4.99
C LYS A 121 15.06 9.13 -5.65
N SER A 122 14.71 7.98 -5.08
CA SER A 122 15.07 6.68 -5.65
C SER A 122 14.13 6.21 -6.76
N GLY A 123 13.04 6.93 -7.03
CA GLY A 123 12.00 6.53 -7.98
C GLY A 123 11.15 5.34 -7.51
N VAL A 124 11.16 5.03 -6.21
CA VAL A 124 10.31 3.98 -5.63
C VAL A 124 8.86 4.45 -5.55
N VAL A 125 8.62 5.73 -5.32
CA VAL A 125 7.31 6.41 -5.34
C VAL A 125 7.39 7.68 -6.17
#